data_AF-A0AAI8YI45-F1
#
_entry.id   AF-A0AAI8YI45-F1
#
_cell.length_a   1.000
_cell.length_b   1.000
_cell.length_c   1.000
_cell.angle_alpha   90.00
_cell.angle_beta   90.00
_cell.angle_gamma   90.00
#
_symmetry.space_group_name_H-M   'P 1'
#
loop_
_entity.id
_entity.type
_entity.pdbx_description
1 polymer ?
#
loop_
_entity_poly.entity_id
_entity_poly.type
_entity_poly.pdbx_seq_one_letter_code
_entity_poly.pdbx_strand_id
1 'polypeptide(L)'
;MQFSTFIGLALGTSASLVAADFPKANEYTTHDCSGDLNYGHHTFDLHEITMDDTTHSVYQAGTSWYFFSGKSENGGYCEGKFLGKTKSDTPACLDLDNTVAGERIRCMCNPLIGLGNGGMNSCDDFATE
;
A
#
# COMPACT_ATOMS: atom_id res chain seq x y z
N MET A 1 -40.32 16.64 51.85
CA MET A 1 -39.08 17.05 51.16
C MET A 1 -38.66 15.91 50.25
N GLN A 2 -38.55 16.21 48.94
CA GLN A 2 -37.84 15.53 47.85
C GLN A 2 -36.42 15.05 48.28
N PHE A 3 -35.66 14.12 47.70
CA PHE A 3 -35.51 13.41 46.40
C PHE A 3 -34.79 12.07 46.70
N SER A 4 -34.71 11.04 45.84
CA SER A 4 -33.69 10.89 44.79
C SER A 4 -33.88 9.53 44.11
N THR A 5 -34.19 9.45 42.82
CA THR A 5 -33.29 9.51 41.64
C THR A 5 -32.54 8.19 41.39
N PHE A 6 -32.89 7.60 40.25
CA PHE A 6 -32.40 6.40 39.57
C PHE A 6 -30.87 6.37 39.38
N ILE A 7 -30.26 5.19 39.45
CA ILE A 7 -28.94 4.92 38.86
C ILE A 7 -29.13 3.86 37.77
N GLY A 8 -29.12 4.32 36.52
CA GLY A 8 -29.17 3.49 35.32
C GLY A 8 -27.83 2.83 35.02
N LEU A 9 -27.90 1.60 34.51
CA LEU A 9 -26.77 0.83 33.99
C LEU A 9 -26.37 1.41 32.62
N ALA A 10 -25.23 2.11 32.54
CA ALA A 10 -24.68 2.56 31.26
C ALA A 10 -23.77 1.46 30.68
N LEU A 11 -24.26 0.72 29.67
CA LEU A 11 -23.42 -0.09 28.79
C LEU A 11 -22.67 0.85 27.84
N GLY A 12 -21.41 1.12 28.16
CA GLY A 12 -20.49 1.80 27.25
C GLY A 12 -20.09 0.84 26.12
N THR A 13 -20.66 1.02 24.93
CA THR A 13 -20.12 0.39 23.72
C THR A 13 -18.86 1.15 23.34
N SER A 14 -17.71 0.57 23.66
CA SER A 14 -16.42 1.03 23.16
C SER A 14 -16.36 0.76 21.65
N ALA A 15 -16.63 1.80 20.86
CA ALA A 15 -16.27 1.79 19.45
C ALA A 15 -14.74 1.84 19.37
N SER A 16 -14.12 0.70 19.04
CA SER A 16 -12.70 0.68 18.67
C SER A 16 -12.53 1.51 17.41
N LEU A 17 -11.91 2.69 17.56
CA LEU A 17 -11.43 3.47 16.42
C LEU A 17 -10.32 2.64 15.78
N VAL A 18 -10.62 2.01 14.64
CA VAL A 18 -9.58 1.43 13.79
C VAL A 18 -8.78 2.61 13.26
N ALA A 19 -7.56 2.79 13.74
CA ALA A 19 -6.65 3.76 13.15
C ALA A 19 -6.41 3.33 11.70
N ALA A 20 -6.61 4.24 10.75
CA ALA A 20 -6.16 4.02 9.38
C ALA A 20 -4.63 3.93 9.42
N ASP A 21 -4.09 2.77 9.07
CA ASP A 21 -2.64 2.59 8.94
C ASP A 21 -2.17 3.38 7.72
N PHE A 22 -1.05 4.11 7.82
CA PHE A 22 -0.56 4.85 6.67
C PHE A 22 -0.06 3.87 5.60
N PRO A 23 -0.17 4.24 4.31
CA PRO A 23 0.41 3.45 3.23
C PRO A 23 1.86 3.07 3.53
N LYS A 24 2.18 1.81 3.30
CA LYS A 24 3.50 1.22 3.55
C LYS A 24 3.90 0.31 2.40
N ALA A 25 5.19 0.34 2.06
CA ALA A 25 5.79 -0.51 1.04
C ALA A 25 7.29 -0.73 1.34
N ASN A 26 7.63 -1.42 2.42
CA ASN A 26 9.03 -1.61 2.84
C ASN A 26 9.75 -2.65 1.98
N GLU A 27 10.96 -2.33 1.54
CA GLU A 27 11.75 -3.15 0.62
C GLU A 27 12.77 -4.04 1.35
N TYR A 28 12.93 -5.27 0.86
CA TYR A 28 13.87 -6.26 1.38
C TYR A 28 14.66 -6.92 0.25
N THR A 29 15.92 -7.23 0.50
CA THR A 29 16.79 -7.97 -0.45
C THR A 29 16.51 -9.47 -0.46
N THR A 30 15.66 -9.97 0.44
CA THR A 30 15.15 -11.34 0.48
C THR A 30 13.82 -11.43 -0.28
N HIS A 31 13.36 -12.65 -0.59
CA HIS A 31 12.09 -12.87 -1.30
C HIS A 31 10.86 -12.96 -0.37
N ASP A 32 11.07 -13.00 0.94
CA ASP A 32 10.04 -13.30 1.95
C ASP A 32 9.91 -12.19 3.01
N CYS A 33 10.42 -11.00 2.72
CA CYS A 33 10.45 -9.84 3.63
C CYS A 33 11.12 -10.14 4.98
N SER A 34 12.04 -11.10 4.99
CA SER A 34 12.85 -11.43 6.16
C SER A 34 14.17 -10.65 6.15
N GLY A 35 14.82 -10.59 7.32
CA GLY A 35 16.08 -9.89 7.49
C GLY A 35 15.92 -8.38 7.64
N ASP A 36 17.04 -7.68 7.44
CA ASP A 36 17.08 -6.23 7.58
C ASP A 36 16.44 -5.54 6.37
N LEU A 37 15.77 -4.43 6.66
CA LEU A 37 15.10 -3.59 5.69
C LEU A 37 16.13 -2.92 4.78
N ASN A 38 15.91 -3.00 3.46
CA ASN A 38 16.71 -2.31 2.46
C ASN A 38 16.32 -0.82 2.40
N TYR A 39 15.04 -0.56 2.12
CA TYR A 39 14.46 0.79 2.07
C TYR A 39 13.08 0.80 2.73
N GLY A 40 12.81 1.87 3.48
CA GLY A 40 11.60 2.00 4.29
C GLY A 40 10.68 3.07 3.74
N HIS A 41 9.46 2.69 3.40
CA HIS A 41 8.46 3.58 2.82
C HIS A 41 7.20 3.53 3.67
N HIS A 42 6.94 4.62 4.41
CA HIS A 42 5.76 4.72 5.27
C HIS A 42 5.41 6.20 5.52
N THR A 43 4.43 6.71 4.77
CA THR A 43 3.94 8.10 4.90
C THR A 43 2.51 8.20 4.39
N PHE A 44 1.78 9.23 4.84
CA PHE A 44 0.38 9.42 4.48
C PHE A 44 0.17 9.71 2.98
N ASP A 45 1.18 10.30 2.32
CA ASP A 45 1.15 10.70 0.91
C ASP A 45 2.05 9.78 0.05
N LEU A 46 2.15 8.51 0.43
CA LEU A 46 2.98 7.54 -0.30
C LEU A 46 2.26 7.15 -1.58
N HIS A 47 2.57 7.91 -2.64
CA HIS A 47 1.89 7.84 -3.93
C HIS A 47 2.49 6.79 -4.86
N GLU A 48 3.79 6.88 -5.13
CA GLU A 48 4.51 5.95 -6.01
C GLU A 48 5.80 5.47 -5.35
N ILE A 49 6.08 4.18 -5.50
CA ILE A 49 7.31 3.56 -5.03
C ILE A 49 7.91 2.74 -6.16
N THR A 50 9.05 3.19 -6.65
CA THR A 50 9.90 2.42 -7.55
C THR A 50 10.80 1.52 -6.71
N MET A 51 10.73 0.21 -6.93
CA MET A 51 11.52 -0.77 -6.19
C MET A 51 12.98 -0.66 -6.59
N ASP A 52 13.91 -0.64 -5.64
CA ASP A 52 15.34 -0.72 -5.95
C ASP A 52 15.68 -2.03 -6.68
N ASP A 53 16.68 -1.99 -7.57
CA ASP A 53 17.05 -3.17 -8.37
C ASP A 53 17.64 -4.31 -7.52
N THR A 54 18.09 -4.03 -6.29
CA THR A 54 18.58 -5.05 -5.34
C THR A 54 17.50 -5.63 -4.43
N THR A 55 16.30 -5.07 -4.46
CA THR A 55 15.16 -5.53 -3.67
C THR A 55 14.52 -6.75 -4.34
N HIS A 56 14.07 -7.73 -3.57
CA HIS A 56 13.41 -8.94 -4.06
C HIS A 56 12.00 -9.12 -3.48
N SER A 57 11.68 -8.44 -2.39
CA SER A 57 10.33 -8.42 -1.84
C SER A 57 9.96 -7.08 -1.23
N VAL A 58 8.65 -6.86 -1.11
CA VAL A 58 8.08 -5.67 -0.50
C VAL A 58 6.99 -6.04 0.51
N TYR A 59 7.11 -5.52 1.74
CA TYR A 59 6.06 -5.60 2.74
C TYR A 59 5.12 -4.41 2.58
N GLN A 60 3.91 -4.67 2.11
CA GLN A 60 2.88 -3.68 1.84
C GLN A 60 1.75 -3.70 2.87
N ALA A 61 1.24 -2.52 3.21
CA ALA A 61 0.10 -2.32 4.10
C ALA A 61 -0.54 -0.93 3.93
N GLY A 62 -1.65 -0.69 4.62
CA GLY A 62 -2.27 0.64 4.77
C GLY A 62 -3.03 1.16 3.55
N THR A 63 -2.91 0.52 2.38
CA THR A 63 -3.67 0.89 1.17
C THR A 63 -3.75 -0.29 0.20
N SER A 64 -4.51 -0.10 -0.89
CA SER A 64 -4.40 -0.93 -2.09
C SER A 64 -3.33 -0.37 -3.02
N TRP A 65 -2.63 -1.25 -3.73
CA TRP A 65 -1.56 -0.88 -4.65
C TRP A 65 -1.83 -1.40 -6.06
N TYR A 66 -1.44 -0.63 -7.06
CA TYR A 66 -1.31 -1.04 -8.46
C TYR A 66 0.14 -1.43 -8.73
N PHE A 67 0.36 -2.49 -9.51
CA PHE A 67 1.67 -3.05 -9.79
C PHE A 67 2.06 -2.80 -11.24
N PHE A 68 3.31 -2.41 -11.47
CA PHE A 68 3.83 -2.11 -12.81
C PHE A 68 5.14 -2.84 -13.08
N SER A 69 5.35 -3.21 -14.34
CA SER A 69 6.57 -3.90 -14.78
C SER A 69 7.77 -2.98 -14.96
N GLY A 70 7.55 -1.67 -15.02
CA GLY A 70 8.55 -0.65 -15.26
C GLY A 70 8.61 0.42 -14.17
N LYS A 71 9.71 1.16 -14.20
CA LYS A 71 9.98 2.37 -13.44
C LYS A 71 10.93 3.23 -14.27
N SER A 72 10.80 4.55 -14.19
CA SER A 72 11.73 5.44 -14.89
C SER A 72 13.14 5.43 -14.26
N GLU A 73 13.21 5.47 -12.93
CA GLU A 73 14.43 5.37 -12.14
C GLU A 73 14.12 5.03 -10.67
N ASN A 74 15.14 4.84 -9.83
CA ASN A 74 14.96 4.74 -8.38
C ASN A 74 14.55 6.09 -7.80
N GLY A 75 13.40 6.15 -7.13
CA GLY A 75 12.77 7.39 -6.68
C GLY A 75 12.01 8.12 -7.79
N GLY A 76 11.86 7.50 -8.97
CA GLY A 76 11.13 8.04 -10.11
C GLY A 76 9.62 7.73 -10.04
N TYR A 77 9.04 7.42 -11.19
CA TYR A 77 7.61 7.14 -11.34
C TYR A 77 7.34 5.77 -11.97
N CYS A 78 6.12 5.26 -11.78
CA CYS A 78 5.69 3.99 -12.35
C CYS A 78 5.43 4.12 -13.86
N GLU A 79 5.87 3.13 -14.63
CA GLU A 79 5.64 3.07 -16.08
C GLU A 79 5.59 1.61 -16.57
N GLY A 80 5.32 1.45 -17.86
CA GLY A 80 5.27 0.14 -18.50
C GLY A 80 3.94 -0.57 -18.25
N LYS A 81 3.98 -1.90 -18.28
CA LYS A 81 2.77 -2.74 -18.28
C LYS A 81 2.15 -2.80 -16.90
N PHE A 82 0.82 -2.62 -16.82
CA PHE A 82 0.05 -2.91 -15.62
C PHE A 82 0.01 -4.41 -15.36
N LEU A 83 0.48 -4.81 -14.17
CA LEU A 83 0.58 -6.21 -13.76
C LEU A 83 -0.57 -6.67 -12.85
N GLY A 84 -1.38 -5.72 -12.37
CA GLY A 84 -2.51 -5.99 -11.50
C GLY A 84 -2.52 -5.08 -10.29
N LYS A 85 -3.31 -5.48 -9.29
CA LYS A 85 -3.47 -4.74 -8.03
C LYS A 85 -3.63 -5.67 -6.86
N THR A 86 -3.40 -5.15 -5.66
CA THR A 86 -3.74 -5.84 -4.41
C THR A 86 -5.21 -6.24 -4.38
N LYS A 87 -5.48 -7.45 -3.90
CA LYS A 87 -6.78 -8.05 -3.67
C LYS A 87 -6.84 -8.55 -2.22
N SER A 88 -8.01 -9.01 -1.79
CA SER A 88 -8.23 -9.51 -0.42
C SER A 88 -7.32 -10.67 -0.02
N ASP A 89 -6.83 -11.44 -0.98
CA ASP A 89 -5.94 -12.60 -0.82
C ASP A 89 -4.47 -12.27 -1.11
N THR A 90 -4.13 -11.02 -1.44
CA THR A 90 -2.75 -10.62 -1.67
C THR A 90 -1.99 -10.62 -0.35
N PRO A 91 -0.88 -11.38 -0.24
CA PRO A 91 -0.08 -11.42 0.98
C PRO A 91 0.54 -10.05 1.27
N ALA A 92 0.73 -9.74 2.56
CA ALA A 92 1.38 -8.50 2.99
C ALA A 92 2.82 -8.42 2.45
N CYS A 93 3.55 -9.53 2.44
CA CYS A 93 4.83 -9.63 1.76
C CYS A 93 4.62 -10.10 0.32
N LEU A 94 5.05 -9.31 -0.65
CA LEU A 94 5.05 -9.65 -2.07
C LEU A 94 6.47 -9.96 -2.52
N ASP A 95 6.65 -11.14 -3.12
CA ASP A 95 7.86 -11.47 -3.86
C ASP A 95 7.80 -10.76 -5.23
N LEU A 96 8.64 -9.75 -5.44
CA LEU A 96 8.59 -8.89 -6.62
C LEU A 96 8.89 -9.67 -7.91
N ASP A 97 9.66 -10.75 -7.81
CA ASP A 97 10.11 -11.54 -8.95
C ASP A 97 9.15 -12.67 -9.32
N ASN A 98 8.41 -13.18 -8.33
CA ASN A 98 7.65 -14.42 -8.49
C ASN A 98 6.13 -14.25 -8.30
N THR A 99 5.65 -13.11 -7.78
CA THR A 99 4.21 -12.89 -7.57
C THR A 99 3.43 -12.88 -8.88
N VAL A 100 4.01 -12.33 -9.95
CA VAL A 100 3.41 -12.27 -11.28
C VAL A 100 4.20 -13.16 -12.22
N ALA A 101 3.55 -14.18 -12.78
CA ALA A 101 4.24 -15.16 -13.63
C ALA A 101 4.86 -14.49 -14.86
N GLY A 102 6.20 -14.55 -14.94
CA GLY A 102 6.97 -14.04 -16.08
C GLY A 102 7.21 -12.52 -16.09
N GLU A 103 6.78 -11.79 -15.05
CA GLU A 103 6.94 -10.34 -14.95
C GLU A 103 7.42 -9.97 -13.55
N ARG A 104 8.44 -9.11 -13.46
CA ARG A 104 8.89 -8.55 -12.19
C ARG A 104 8.10 -7.28 -11.89
N ILE A 105 7.57 -7.15 -10.68
CA ILE A 105 7.00 -5.91 -10.18
C ILE A 105 8.15 -4.94 -9.89
N ARG A 106 8.20 -3.82 -10.61
CA ARG A 106 9.23 -2.78 -10.45
C ARG A 106 8.71 -1.51 -9.80
N CYS A 107 7.40 -1.31 -9.81
CA CYS A 107 6.81 -0.12 -9.20
C CYS A 107 5.42 -0.41 -8.63
N MET A 108 5.09 0.31 -7.55
CA MET A 108 3.80 0.28 -6.87
C MET A 108 3.21 1.68 -6.84
N CYS A 109 1.97 1.82 -7.31
CA CYS A 109 1.24 3.10 -7.33
C CYS A 109 0.00 3.01 -6.44
N ASN A 110 -0.24 4.03 -5.63
CA ASN A 110 -1.39 4.12 -4.74
C ASN A 110 -2.53 4.85 -5.46
N PRO A 111 -3.59 4.16 -5.92
CA PRO A 111 -4.65 4.77 -6.72
C PRO A 111 -5.54 5.75 -5.92
N LEU A 112 -5.38 5.78 -4.59
CA LEU A 112 -6.14 6.67 -3.70
C LEU A 112 -5.46 8.02 -3.50
N ILE A 113 -4.17 8.12 -3.83
CA ILE A 113 -3.36 9.34 -3.71
C ILE A 113 -3.18 9.93 -5.12
N GLY A 114 -2.96 11.23 -5.22
CA GLY A 114 -2.76 11.88 -6.54
C GLY A 114 -4.03 12.23 -7.33
N LEU A 115 -5.20 12.31 -6.69
CA LEU A 115 -6.41 12.94 -7.27
C LEU A 115 -6.22 14.48 -7.40
N GLY A 116 -5.32 14.91 -8.29
CA GLY A 116 -5.08 16.33 -8.58
C GLY A 116 -5.81 16.81 -9.83
N ASN A 117 -6.61 17.87 -9.71
CA ASN A 117 -7.11 18.79 -10.76
C ASN A 117 -7.40 18.20 -12.16
N GLY A 118 -8.22 17.15 -12.25
CA GLY A 118 -8.65 16.62 -13.57
C GLY A 118 -9.32 15.26 -13.54
N GLY A 119 -9.22 14.53 -12.44
CA GLY A 119 -9.91 13.24 -12.28
C GLY A 119 -9.18 12.03 -12.87
N MET A 120 -7.92 12.18 -13.27
CA MET A 120 -7.02 11.09 -13.64
C MET A 120 -5.97 10.97 -12.52
N ASN A 121 -5.89 9.83 -11.82
CA ASN A 121 -4.72 9.56 -10.99
C ASN A 121 -3.56 9.13 -11.93
N SER A 122 -2.30 9.40 -11.59
CA SER A 122 -1.16 8.99 -12.44
C SER A 122 -1.06 7.47 -12.60
N CYS A 123 -1.74 6.70 -11.74
CA CYS A 123 -1.84 5.26 -11.83
C CYS A 123 -2.83 4.78 -12.94
N ASP A 124 -3.76 5.63 -13.39
CA ASP A 124 -4.88 5.30 -14.28
C ASP A 124 -4.47 5.40 -15.75
N ASP A 125 -3.56 6.32 -16.11
CA ASP A 125 -3.04 6.46 -17.48
C ASP A 125 -2.41 5.16 -18.01
N PHE A 126 -1.95 4.28 -17.11
CA PHE A 126 -1.32 3.00 -17.44
C PHE A 126 -2.21 1.78 -17.19
N ALA A 127 -3.37 1.93 -16.55
CA ALA A 127 -4.24 0.81 -16.14
C ALA A 127 -5.32 0.44 -17.16
N THR A 128 -5.45 1.21 -18.25
CA THR A 128 -6.49 1.04 -19.30
C THR A 128 -6.02 0.44 -20.62
N GLU A 129 -4.79 -0.10 -20.71
CA GLU A 129 -4.35 -0.89 -21.88
C GLU A 129 -4.66 -2.38 -21.77
#